data_AF-A0ABD5JKJ4-F1
#
_entry.id   AF-A0ABD5JKJ4-F1
#
_cell.length_a   1.000
_cell.length_b   1.000
_cell.length_c   1.000
_cell.angle_alpha   90.00
_cell.angle_beta   90.00
_cell.angle_gamma   90.00
#
_symmetry.space_group_name_H-M   'P 1'
#
loop_
_entity.id
_entity.type
_entity.pdbx_description
1 polymer ?
#
loop_
_entity_poly.entity_id
_entity_poly.type
_entity_poly.pdbx_seq_one_letter_code
_entity_poly.pdbx_strand_id
1 'polypeptide(L)'
;MTSTHRVLHDPQGHFEAELPLDRETYQRLVDAVLGWDGDPGLHEGEYQQIALQLTVAARAVAGDVCRTADQLPADHPARVLAEDVLEDSRRRLSRALQGTGRCVQDRARLVRALYGRLDRLTEVIDSPGTIPETRRRRV
;
A
#
# COMPACT_ATOMS: atom_id res chain seq x y z
N MET A 1 22.56 -30.22 9.24
CA MET A 1 21.74 -29.30 10.06
C MET A 1 20.44 -29.03 9.33
N THR A 2 19.34 -29.64 9.75
CA THR A 2 18.01 -29.47 9.15
C THR A 2 17.40 -28.17 9.68
N SER A 3 17.41 -27.13 8.85
CA SER A 3 16.73 -25.87 9.16
C SER A 3 15.23 -26.12 9.19
N THR A 4 14.61 -25.95 10.34
CA THR A 4 13.16 -25.96 10.53
C THR A 4 12.56 -24.68 9.95
N HIS A 5 12.41 -24.63 8.63
CA HIS A 5 11.68 -23.57 7.96
C HIS A 5 10.19 -23.67 8.32
N ARG A 6 9.73 -22.85 9.27
CA ARG A 6 8.31 -22.69 9.57
C ARG A 6 7.71 -21.73 8.54
N VAL A 7 7.08 -22.30 7.51
CA VAL A 7 6.22 -21.54 6.58
C VAL A 7 5.02 -21.04 7.38
N LEU A 8 4.99 -19.75 7.69
CA LEU A 8 3.86 -19.12 8.35
C LEU A 8 2.81 -18.80 7.28
N HIS A 9 1.78 -19.64 7.20
CA HIS A 9 0.67 -19.43 6.28
C HIS A 9 -0.27 -18.37 6.89
N ASP A 10 -0.38 -17.23 6.20
CA ASP A 10 -1.29 -16.14 6.57
C ASP A 10 -2.38 -15.99 5.49
N PRO A 11 -3.49 -16.73 5.61
CA PRO A 11 -4.57 -16.63 4.63
C PRO A 11 -5.29 -15.28 4.64
N GLN A 12 -5.19 -14.52 5.75
CA GLN A 12 -5.92 -13.27 5.95
C GLN A 12 -5.05 -12.02 5.78
N GLY A 13 -3.73 -12.15 5.68
CA GLY A 13 -2.79 -11.04 5.51
C GLY A 13 -2.57 -10.20 6.78
N HIS A 14 -2.91 -10.74 7.96
CA HIS A 14 -2.78 -10.03 9.23
C HIS A 14 -1.33 -9.84 9.70
N PHE A 15 -0.40 -10.73 9.33
CA PHE A 15 1.01 -10.58 9.72
C PHE A 15 1.70 -9.43 8.96
N GLU A 16 1.21 -9.04 7.79
CA GLU A 16 1.67 -7.81 7.11
C GLU A 16 1.06 -6.54 7.74
N ALA A 17 -0.02 -6.65 8.53
CA ALA A 17 -0.64 -5.53 9.23
C ALA A 17 0.04 -5.17 10.58
N GLU A 18 0.87 -6.06 11.12
CA GLU A 18 1.60 -5.88 12.40
C GLU A 18 3.07 -5.48 12.24
N LEU A 19 3.59 -5.37 11.01
CA LEU A 19 4.88 -4.73 10.82
C LEU A 19 4.66 -3.22 11.00
N PRO A 20 5.26 -2.56 12.02
CA PRO A 20 5.28 -1.11 12.05
C PRO A 20 6.22 -0.67 10.92
N LEU A 21 5.68 -0.61 9.71
CA LEU A 21 6.35 0.02 8.59
C LEU A 21 6.27 1.51 8.90
N ASP A 22 7.35 2.04 9.47
CA ASP A 22 7.51 3.48 9.61
C ASP A 22 7.28 4.11 8.23
N ARG A 23 6.12 4.76 8.08
CA ARG A 23 5.68 5.37 6.83
C ARG A 23 6.76 6.29 6.29
N GLU A 24 7.44 7.02 7.17
CA GLU A 24 8.48 7.96 6.78
C GLU A 24 9.68 7.24 6.14
N THR A 25 10.13 6.13 6.72
CA THR A 25 11.20 5.29 6.16
C THR A 25 10.86 4.79 4.75
N TYR A 26 9.64 4.28 4.54
CA TYR A 26 9.25 3.78 3.21
C TYR A 26 9.03 4.89 2.20
N GLN A 27 8.52 6.05 2.62
CA GLN A 27 8.43 7.22 1.75
C GLN A 27 9.82 7.70 1.31
N ARG A 28 10.81 7.75 2.22
CA ARG A 28 12.20 8.06 1.86
C ARG A 28 12.79 7.05 0.87
N LEU A 29 12.55 5.76 1.07
CA LEU A 29 12.99 4.71 0.14
C LEU A 29 12.34 4.88 -1.24
N VAL A 30 11.03 5.14 -1.28
CA VAL A 30 10.28 5.42 -2.50
C VAL A 30 10.86 6.63 -3.23
N ASP A 31 11.08 7.73 -2.52
CA ASP A 31 11.63 8.95 -3.11
C ASP A 31 13.06 8.73 -3.63
N ALA A 32 13.91 8.00 -2.89
CA ALA A 32 15.25 7.64 -3.34
C ALA A 32 15.22 6.80 -4.63
N VAL A 33 14.36 5.79 -4.71
CA VAL A 33 14.20 4.93 -5.89
C VAL A 33 13.64 5.72 -7.09
N LEU A 34 12.66 6.59 -6.85
CA LEU A 34 12.06 7.41 -7.91
C LEU A 34 13.00 8.52 -8.40
N GLY A 35 13.99 8.91 -7.59
CA GLY A 35 15.04 9.86 -7.96
C GLY A 35 16.23 9.25 -8.71
N TRP A 36 16.20 7.96 -9.05
CA TRP A 36 17.26 7.36 -9.87
C TRP A 36 17.18 7.87 -11.32
N ASP A 37 18.18 8.68 -11.70
CA ASP A 37 18.40 9.12 -13.07
C ASP A 37 19.23 8.07 -13.85
N GLY A 38 18.59 6.96 -14.20
CA GLY A 38 19.21 5.85 -14.93
C GLY A 38 19.51 4.64 -14.04
N ASP A 39 20.48 3.83 -14.44
CA ASP A 39 20.90 2.63 -13.71
C ASP A 39 21.89 3.01 -12.58
N PRO A 40 21.53 2.84 -11.30
CA PRO A 40 22.42 3.12 -10.18
C PRO A 40 23.61 2.13 -10.07
N GLY A 41 23.70 1.13 -10.95
CA GLY A 41 24.81 0.17 -10.97
C GLY A 41 24.73 -0.89 -9.86
N LEU A 42 23.53 -1.15 -9.34
CA LEU A 42 23.31 -2.17 -8.32
C LEU A 42 23.36 -3.58 -8.91
N HIS A 43 23.77 -4.54 -8.09
CA HIS A 43 23.67 -5.95 -8.45
C HIS A 43 22.22 -6.42 -8.50
N GLU A 44 21.93 -7.43 -9.32
CA GLU A 44 20.58 -7.99 -9.49
C GLU A 44 19.91 -8.37 -8.16
N GLY A 45 20.69 -8.95 -7.23
CA GLY A 45 20.21 -9.32 -5.90
C GLY A 45 19.79 -8.12 -5.04
N GLU A 46 20.44 -6.96 -5.21
CA GLU A 46 20.09 -5.73 -4.50
C GLU A 46 18.79 -5.14 -5.07
N TYR A 47 18.63 -5.13 -6.39
CA TYR A 47 17.35 -4.77 -7.01
C TYR A 47 16.22 -5.67 -6.54
N GLN A 48 16.45 -6.97 -6.49
CA GLN A 48 15.44 -7.92 -6.03
C GLN A 48 15.07 -7.67 -4.56
N GLN A 49 16.06 -7.39 -3.70
CA GLN A 49 15.83 -7.10 -2.30
C GLN A 49 15.02 -5.81 -2.11
N ILE A 50 15.36 -4.73 -2.82
CA ILE A 50 14.59 -3.48 -2.77
C ILE A 50 13.16 -3.70 -3.28
N ALA A 51 13.00 -4.45 -4.37
CA ALA A 51 11.68 -4.76 -4.93
C ALA A 51 10.82 -5.58 -3.96
N LEU A 52 11.43 -6.50 -3.19
CA LEU A 52 10.76 -7.24 -2.13
C LEU A 52 10.31 -6.31 -0.99
N GLN A 53 11.19 -5.41 -0.52
CA GLN A 53 10.82 -4.44 0.52
C GLN A 53 9.66 -3.54 0.10
N LEU A 54 9.69 -3.00 -1.13
CA LEU A 54 8.61 -2.19 -1.67
C LEU A 54 7.31 -3.00 -1.87
N THR A 55 7.41 -4.30 -2.14
CA THR A 55 6.25 -5.19 -2.25
C THR A 55 5.58 -5.40 -0.90
N VAL A 56 6.35 -5.64 0.15
CA VAL A 56 5.82 -5.74 1.52
C VAL A 56 5.14 -4.44 1.92
N ALA A 57 5.78 -3.30 1.64
CA ALA A 57 5.20 -1.99 1.91
C ALA A 57 3.88 -1.77 1.15
N ALA A 58 3.84 -2.07 -0.14
CA ALA A 58 2.63 -1.91 -0.94
C ALA A 58 1.46 -2.75 -0.40
N ARG A 59 1.71 -3.98 0.05
CA ARG A 59 0.63 -4.82 0.60
C ARG A 59 0.11 -4.30 1.93
N ALA A 60 0.99 -3.86 2.83
CA ALA A 60 0.57 -3.29 4.09
C ALA A 60 -0.27 -2.02 3.89
N VAL A 61 0.17 -1.10 3.02
CA VAL A 61 -0.60 0.11 2.69
C VAL A 61 -1.90 -0.23 1.97
N ALA A 62 -1.94 -1.24 1.12
CA ALA A 62 -3.19 -1.73 0.53
C ALA A 62 -4.15 -2.26 1.62
N GLY A 63 -3.64 -2.93 2.65
CA GLY A 63 -4.39 -3.31 3.83
C GLY A 63 -4.97 -2.11 4.59
N ASP A 64 -4.17 -1.04 4.77
CA ASP A 64 -4.65 0.21 5.36
C ASP A 64 -5.74 0.87 4.50
N VAL A 65 -5.52 0.99 3.19
CA VAL A 65 -6.51 1.54 2.24
C VAL A 65 -7.83 0.76 2.31
N CYS A 66 -7.76 -0.57 2.40
CA CYS A 66 -8.94 -1.42 2.56
C CYS A 66 -9.67 -1.11 3.87
N ARG A 67 -8.96 -1.13 5.02
CA ARG A 67 -9.52 -0.82 6.34
C ARG A 67 -10.14 0.58 6.40
N THR A 68 -9.52 1.57 5.77
CA THR A 68 -10.02 2.94 5.74
C THR A 68 -11.22 3.06 4.81
N ALA A 69 -11.20 2.43 3.63
CA ALA A 69 -12.33 2.40 2.72
C ALA A 69 -13.57 1.71 3.32
N ASP A 70 -13.38 0.67 4.14
CA ASP A 70 -14.46 -0.04 4.84
C ASP A 70 -15.20 0.81 5.88
N GLN A 71 -14.63 1.95 6.31
CA GLN A 71 -15.32 2.92 7.17
C GLN A 71 -16.36 3.75 6.41
N LEU A 72 -16.31 3.75 5.08
CA LEU A 72 -17.24 4.48 4.21
C LEU A 72 -18.42 3.59 3.77
N PRO A 73 -19.60 4.18 3.51
CA PRO A 73 -20.72 3.46 2.91
C PRO A 73 -20.34 2.79 1.59
N ALA A 74 -20.96 1.64 1.29
CA ALA A 74 -20.70 0.85 0.07
C ALA A 74 -20.78 1.69 -1.22
N ASP A 75 -21.79 2.57 -1.30
CA ASP A 75 -22.03 3.42 -2.49
C ASP A 75 -21.21 4.71 -2.49
N HIS A 76 -20.33 4.92 -1.50
CA HIS A 76 -19.53 6.13 -1.44
C HIS A 76 -18.50 6.13 -2.59
N PRO A 77 -18.40 7.19 -3.40
CA PRO A 77 -17.53 7.21 -4.58
C PRO A 77 -16.05 7.00 -4.23
N ALA A 78 -15.62 7.46 -3.05
CA ALA A 78 -14.26 7.21 -2.58
C ALA A 78 -14.01 5.73 -2.18
N ARG A 79 -15.04 4.98 -1.80
CA ARG A 79 -14.88 3.54 -1.54
C ARG A 79 -14.71 2.78 -2.85
N VAL A 80 -15.60 2.98 -3.81
CA VAL A 80 -15.56 2.33 -5.14
C VAL A 80 -14.20 2.54 -5.81
N LEU A 81 -13.74 3.79 -5.86
CA LEU A 81 -12.42 4.11 -6.42
C LEU A 81 -11.25 3.48 -5.63
N ALA A 82 -11.40 3.22 -4.33
CA ALA A 82 -10.38 2.53 -3.56
C ALA A 82 -10.34 1.03 -3.90
N GLU A 83 -11.50 0.39 -4.05
CA GLU A 83 -11.62 -1.00 -4.47
C GLU A 83 -10.99 -1.25 -5.85
N ASP A 84 -11.23 -0.37 -6.83
CA ASP A 84 -10.58 -0.42 -8.15
C ASP A 84 -9.05 -0.33 -8.06
N VAL A 85 -8.54 0.60 -7.25
CA VAL A 85 -7.10 0.78 -7.02
C VAL A 85 -6.50 -0.45 -6.33
N LEU A 86 -7.21 -1.06 -5.37
CA LEU A 86 -6.77 -2.28 -4.68
C LEU A 86 -6.69 -3.47 -5.64
N GLU A 87 -7.66 -3.62 -6.54
CA GLU A 87 -7.65 -4.69 -7.54
C GLU A 87 -6.50 -4.52 -8.55
N ASP A 88 -6.29 -3.31 -9.07
CA ASP A 88 -5.12 -3.03 -9.94
C ASP A 88 -3.80 -3.26 -9.18
N SER A 89 -3.73 -2.84 -7.92
CA SER A 89 -2.56 -3.07 -7.07
C SER A 89 -2.29 -4.57 -6.91
N ARG A 90 -3.31 -5.38 -6.61
CA ARG A 90 -3.19 -6.84 -6.50
C ARG A 90 -2.66 -7.47 -7.79
N ARG A 91 -3.15 -7.03 -8.95
CA ARG A 91 -2.67 -7.49 -10.28
C ARG A 91 -1.23 -7.11 -10.56
N ARG A 92 -0.78 -5.94 -10.12
CA ARG A 92 0.62 -5.52 -10.25
C ARG A 92 1.52 -6.30 -9.31
N LEU A 93 1.06 -6.54 -8.08
CA LEU A 93 1.82 -7.24 -7.05
C LEU A 93 2.00 -8.73 -7.33
N SER A 94 1.06 -9.37 -8.05
CA SER A 94 1.14 -10.78 -8.45
C SER A 94 2.17 -11.06 -9.54
N ARG A 95 2.66 -10.02 -10.24
CA ARG A 95 3.71 -10.17 -11.25
C ARG A 95 5.03 -10.58 -10.60
N ALA A 96 5.75 -11.50 -11.24
CA ALA A 96 7.07 -11.93 -10.79
C ALA A 96 8.03 -10.73 -10.69
N LEU A 97 8.79 -10.68 -9.60
CA LEU A 97 9.83 -9.67 -9.42
C LEU A 97 10.99 -9.96 -10.38
N GLN A 98 11.48 -8.90 -11.01
CA GLN A 98 12.68 -8.92 -11.84
C GLN A 98 13.76 -8.15 -11.08
N GLY A 99 15.00 -8.63 -11.06
CA GLY A 99 16.14 -7.93 -10.43
C GLY A 99 16.62 -6.75 -11.26
N THR A 100 15.72 -5.83 -11.62
CA THR A 100 16.01 -4.67 -12.48
C THR A 100 15.55 -3.38 -11.80
N GLY A 101 16.29 -2.29 -12.05
CA GLY A 101 15.92 -0.95 -11.57
C GLY A 101 14.51 -0.53 -12.01
N ARG A 102 14.09 -0.90 -13.22
CA ARG A 102 12.71 -0.64 -13.70
C ARG A 102 11.66 -1.32 -12.84
N CYS A 103 11.86 -2.60 -12.46
CA CYS A 103 10.94 -3.31 -11.59
C CYS A 103 10.83 -2.64 -10.21
N VAL A 104 11.96 -2.21 -9.66
CA VAL A 104 12.04 -1.48 -8.39
C VAL A 104 11.28 -0.15 -8.48
N GLN A 105 11.49 0.64 -9.54
CA GLN A 105 10.77 1.89 -9.77
C GLN A 105 9.26 1.67 -9.95
N ASP A 106 8.85 0.62 -10.67
CA ASP A 106 7.42 0.30 -10.83
C ASP A 106 6.76 -0.05 -9.49
N ARG A 107 7.48 -0.75 -8.59
CA ARG A 107 7.02 -1.00 -7.22
C ARG A 107 6.98 0.28 -6.38
N ALA A 108 7.97 1.16 -6.49
CA ALA A 108 7.97 2.44 -5.79
C ALA A 108 6.81 3.35 -6.22
N ARG A 109 6.50 3.41 -7.53
CA ARG A 109 5.33 4.13 -8.07
C ARG A 109 4.03 3.59 -7.48
N LEU A 110 3.91 2.28 -7.35
CA LEU A 110 2.75 1.64 -6.75
C LEU A 110 2.58 2.02 -5.27
N VAL A 111 3.66 1.95 -4.48
CA VAL A 111 3.64 2.35 -3.06
C VAL A 111 3.22 3.82 -2.92
N ARG A 112 3.79 4.72 -3.74
CA ARG A 112 3.43 6.15 -3.74
C ARG A 112 1.96 6.38 -4.05
N ALA A 113 1.41 5.67 -5.05
CA ALA A 113 0.00 5.77 -5.41
C ALA A 113 -0.91 5.30 -4.28
N LEU A 114 -0.55 4.21 -3.59
CA LEU A 114 -1.30 3.69 -2.45
C LEU A 114 -1.29 4.65 -1.25
N TYR A 115 -0.13 5.23 -0.89
CA TYR A 115 -0.08 6.24 0.17
C TYR A 115 -0.94 7.46 -0.19
N GLY A 116 -0.83 7.98 -1.42
CA GLY A 116 -1.67 9.08 -1.87
C GLY A 116 -3.17 8.74 -1.88
N ARG A 117 -3.52 7.46 -2.05
CA ARG A 117 -4.91 7.00 -1.94
C ARG A 117 -5.37 6.97 -0.48
N LEU A 118 -4.53 6.45 0.41
CA LEU A 118 -4.81 6.40 1.85
C LEU A 118 -5.03 7.81 2.41
N ASP A 119 -4.16 8.76 2.07
CA ASP A 119 -4.28 10.15 2.52
C ASP A 119 -5.62 10.78 2.10
N ARG A 120 -6.03 10.60 0.84
CA ARG A 120 -7.32 11.10 0.35
C ARG A 120 -8.52 10.44 1.03
N LEU A 121 -8.42 9.17 1.40
CA LEU A 121 -9.49 8.49 2.13
C LEU A 121 -9.58 9.02 3.57
N THR A 122 -8.44 9.20 4.23
CA THR A 122 -8.37 9.82 5.56
C THR A 122 -8.94 11.23 5.54
N GLU A 123 -8.59 12.06 4.55
CA GLU A 123 -9.16 13.40 4.38
C GLU A 123 -10.70 13.38 4.22
N VAL A 124 -11.23 12.40 3.48
CA VAL A 124 -12.68 12.24 3.29
C VAL A 124 -13.39 11.86 4.60
N ILE A 125 -12.77 10.99 5.42
CA ILE A 125 -13.32 10.57 6.71
C ILE A 125 -13.25 11.70 7.74
N ASP A 126 -12.14 12.44 7.76
CA ASP A 126 -11.91 13.54 8.69
C ASP A 126 -12.64 14.83 8.29
N SER A 127 -13.14 14.92 7.04
CA SER A 127 -13.92 16.06 6.57
C SER A 127 -15.28 16.12 7.27
N PRO A 128 -15.62 17.22 7.99
CA PRO A 128 -16.82 17.33 8.82
C PRO A 128 -18.15 17.50 8.04
N GLY A 129 -18.27 16.94 6.83
CA GLY A 129 -19.38 17.18 5.90
C GLY A 129 -20.44 16.07 5.76
N THR A 130 -20.24 14.89 6.36
CA THR A 130 -21.14 13.73 6.12
C THR A 130 -21.82 13.24 7.40
N ILE A 131 -22.50 14.15 8.09
CA ILE A 131 -23.58 13.79 9.02
C ILE A 131 -24.83 14.51 8.51
N PRO A 132 -25.87 13.80 8.04
CA PRO A 132 -27.16 14.44 7.84
C PRO A 132 -27.65 14.85 9.23
N GLU A 133 -27.61 16.14 9.53
CA GLU A 133 -28.16 16.75 10.74
C GLU A 133 -29.68 16.55 10.75
N THR A 134 -30.13 15.36 11.14
CA THR A 134 -31.55 15.02 11.23
C THR A 134 -31.88 14.51 12.62
N ARG A 135 -31.61 15.33 13.65
CA ARG A 135 -32.46 15.41 14.86
C ARG A 135 -32.08 16.57 15.78
N ARG A 136 -32.23 17.80 15.31
CA ARG A 136 -32.64 18.90 16.19
C ARG A 136 -34.11 19.21 15.92
N ARG A 137 -35.01 18.51 16.64
CA ARG A 137 -36.35 18.99 17.08
C ARG A 137 -37.20 17.85 17.61
N ARG A 138 -37.46 17.89 18.92
CA ARG A 138 -38.75 17.75 19.62
C ARG A 138 -38.39 18.02 21.10
N VAL A 139 -38.57 19.27 21.54
CA VAL A 139 -39.72 19.76 22.32
C VAL A 139 -39.90 18.92 23.58
#